data_AF-A0AB38DMP3-F1
#
_entry.id   AF-A0AB38DMP3-F1
#
_cell.length_a   1.000
_cell.length_b   1.000
_cell.length_c   1.000
_cell.angle_alpha   90.00
_cell.angle_beta   90.00
_cell.angle_gamma   90.00
#
_symmetry.space_group_name_H-M   'P 1'
#
loop_
_entity.id
_entity.type
_entity.pdbx_description
1 polymer ?
#
loop_
_entity_poly.entity_id
_entity_poly.type
_entity_poly.pdbx_seq_one_letter_code
_entity_poly.pdbx_strand_id
1 'polypeptide(L)' 'MPEPPAVLMVPPVRPAPPENGSVRALLEHAAEFGAYTAELEIQNAGWREWVRGNYQLKVNSSNLKETLKSSETDK' A
#
# COMPACT_ATOMS: atom_id res chain seq x y z
N MET A 1 8.49 -2.81 13.04
CA MET A 1 7.37 -2.30 12.24
C MET A 1 6.24 -3.30 12.42
N PRO A 2 4.96 -2.90 12.57
CA PRO A 2 3.88 -3.89 12.61
C PRO A 2 3.86 -4.69 11.29
N GLU A 3 3.12 -5.78 11.24
CA GLU A 3 3.00 -6.56 10.01
C GLU A 3 2.09 -5.83 9.01
N PRO A 4 2.42 -5.86 7.71
CA PRO A 4 1.57 -5.30 6.69
C PRO A 4 0.27 -6.11 6.54
N PRO A 5 -0.87 -5.46 6.26
CA PRO A 5 -2.12 -6.15 5.96
C PRO A 5 -1.95 -7.21 4.87
N ALA A 6 -2.55 -8.38 5.04
CA ALA A 6 -2.45 -9.50 4.10
C ALA A 6 -2.86 -9.13 2.66
N VAL A 7 -3.82 -8.21 2.50
CA VAL A 7 -4.26 -7.69 1.19
C VAL A 7 -3.16 -6.95 0.43
N LEU A 8 -2.16 -6.38 1.13
CA LEU A 8 -1.00 -5.75 0.49
C LEU A 8 0.08 -6.76 0.07
N MET A 9 0.03 -7.97 0.64
CA MET A 9 1.01 -9.02 0.41
C MET A 9 0.69 -9.88 -0.81
N VAL A 10 -0.52 -9.77 -1.36
CA VAL A 10 -0.96 -10.53 -2.54
C VAL A 10 -0.84 -9.62 -3.76
N PRO A 11 0.16 -9.82 -4.64
CA PRO A 11 0.30 -8.98 -5.83
C PRO A 11 -0.89 -9.21 -6.79
N PRO A 12 -1.44 -8.15 -7.42
CA PRO A 12 -2.39 -8.28 -8.51
C PRO A 12 -1.85 -9.18 -9.63
N VAL A 13 -2.73 -9.93 -10.27
CA VAL A 13 -2.33 -10.86 -11.34
C VAL A 13 -2.29 -10.11 -12.67
N ARG A 14 -1.13 -10.12 -13.31
CA ARG A 14 -0.97 -9.53 -14.63
C ARG A 14 -1.71 -10.36 -15.69
N PRO A 15 -2.55 -9.73 -16.54
CA PRO A 15 -3.19 -10.43 -17.65
C PRO A 15 -2.16 -11.04 -18.61
N ALA A 16 -2.49 -12.20 -19.17
CA ALA A 16 -1.69 -12.83 -20.20
C ALA A 16 -1.64 -11.96 -21.47
N PRO A 17 -0.59 -12.09 -22.30
CA PRO A 17 -0.55 -11.42 -23.59
C PRO A 17 -1.77 -11.77 -24.45
N PRO A 18 -2.19 -10.88 -25.37
CA PRO A 18 -3.29 -11.16 -26.28
C PRO A 18 -3.03 -12.44 -27.08
N GLU A 19 -4.09 -13.23 -27.34
CA GLU A 19 -3.99 -14.48 -28.09
C GLU A 19 -3.45 -14.26 -29.52
N ASN A 20 -3.73 -13.10 -30.11
CA ASN A 20 -3.29 -12.70 -31.43
C ASN A 20 -3.30 -11.17 -31.59
N GLY A 21 -2.79 -10.68 -32.73
CA GLY A 21 -2.73 -9.25 -33.06
C GLY A 21 -4.02 -8.65 -33.65
N SER A 22 -5.17 -9.35 -33.56
CA SER A 22 -6.43 -8.77 -34.04
C SER A 22 -6.84 -7.56 -33.19
N VAL A 23 -7.52 -6.60 -33.81
CA VAL A 23 -8.00 -5.39 -33.12
C VAL A 23 -8.86 -5.77 -31.90
N ARG A 24 -9.71 -6.78 -32.04
CA ARG A 24 -10.56 -7.26 -30.94
C ARG A 24 -9.74 -7.77 -29.75
N ALA A 25 -8.80 -8.69 -30.01
CA ALA A 25 -7.95 -9.27 -28.96
C ALA A 25 -7.11 -8.20 -28.24
N LEU A 26 -6.64 -7.18 -28.98
CA LEU A 26 -5.90 -6.06 -28.41
C LEU A 26 -6.78 -5.16 -27.53
N LEU A 27 -8.02 -4.90 -27.93
CA LEU A 27 -8.96 -4.08 -27.15
C LEU A 27 -9.42 -4.79 -25.87
N GLU A 28 -9.73 -6.08 -25.95
CA GLU A 28 -10.07 -6.91 -24.78
C GLU A 28 -8.90 -6.93 -23.79
N HIS A 29 -7.67 -7.19 -24.28
CA HIS A 29 -6.47 -7.15 -23.44
C HIS A 29 -6.22 -5.76 -22.83
N ALA A 30 -6.43 -4.68 -23.58
CA ALA A 30 -6.23 -3.33 -23.05
C ALA A 30 -7.18 -3.00 -21.89
N ALA A 31 -8.43 -3.47 -21.95
CA ALA A 31 -9.39 -3.30 -20.85
C ALA A 31 -8.96 -4.08 -19.60
N GLU A 32 -8.58 -5.35 -19.76
CA GLU A 32 -8.09 -6.20 -18.66
C GLU A 32 -6.80 -5.65 -18.06
N PHE A 33 -5.86 -5.23 -18.89
CA PHE A 33 -4.59 -4.64 -18.46
C PHE A 33 -4.81 -3.33 -17.70
N GLY A 34 -5.78 -2.51 -18.15
CA GLY A 34 -6.20 -1.31 -17.44
C GLY A 34 -6.71 -1.61 -16.03
N ALA A 35 -7.57 -2.62 -15.87
CA ALA A 35 -8.04 -3.05 -14.56
C ALA A 35 -6.89 -3.50 -13.64
N TYR A 36 -5.97 -4.30 -14.17
CA TYR A 36 -4.75 -4.71 -13.45
C TYR A 36 -3.91 -3.51 -12.98
N THR A 37 -3.73 -2.50 -13.83
CA THR A 37 -2.99 -1.29 -13.42
C THR A 37 -3.70 -0.50 -12.33
N ALA A 38 -5.04 -0.44 -12.34
CA ALA A 38 -5.80 0.22 -11.28
C ALA A 38 -5.64 -0.51 -9.94
N GLU A 39 -5.66 -1.84 -9.93
CA GLU A 39 -5.40 -2.64 -8.72
C GLU A 39 -3.98 -2.42 -8.17
N LEU A 40 -2.98 -2.33 -9.05
CA LEU A 40 -1.62 -1.99 -8.65
C LEU A 40 -1.52 -0.60 -8.00
N GLU A 41 -2.22 0.39 -8.54
CA GLU A 41 -2.24 1.74 -7.98
C GLU A 41 -2.87 1.77 -6.59
N ILE A 42 -3.97 1.05 -6.39
CA ILE A 42 -4.62 0.90 -5.08
C ILE A 42 -3.67 0.23 -4.09
N GLN A 43 -3.00 -0.85 -4.49
CA GLN A 43 -2.05 -1.55 -3.61
C GLN A 43 -0.84 -0.66 -3.26
N ASN A 44 -0.29 0.07 -4.23
CA ASN A 44 0.80 1.02 -4.02
C ASN A 44 0.39 2.16 -3.06
N ALA A 45 -0.82 2.67 -3.21
CA ALA A 45 -1.37 3.66 -2.27
C ALA A 45 -1.49 3.07 -0.87
N GLY A 46 -1.99 1.84 -0.74
CA GLY A 46 -2.09 1.11 0.52
C GLY A 46 -0.74 0.92 1.21
N TRP A 47 0.30 0.55 0.46
CA TRP A 47 1.67 0.47 0.99
C TRP A 47 2.19 1.80 1.51
N ARG A 48 2.00 2.88 0.74
CA ARG A 48 2.42 4.24 1.16
C ARG A 48 1.70 4.68 2.42
N GLU A 49 0.40 4.42 2.51
CA GLU A 49 -0.40 4.79 3.67
C GLU A 49 -0.01 3.99 4.91
N TRP A 50 0.17 2.68 4.77
CA TRP A 50 0.62 1.83 5.87
C TRP A 50 1.96 2.28 6.44
N VAL A 51 2.94 2.57 5.57
CA VAL A 51 4.23 3.12 6.01
C VAL A 51 4.03 4.45 6.76
N ARG A 52 3.26 5.39 6.20
CA ARG A 52 2.99 6.70 6.82
C ARG A 52 2.32 6.57 8.19
N GLY A 53 1.28 5.76 8.31
CA GLY A 53 0.59 5.50 9.58
C GLY A 53 1.54 4.97 10.66
N ASN A 54 2.44 4.06 10.28
CA ASN A 54 3.44 3.52 11.20
C ASN A 54 4.47 4.56 11.66
N TYR A 55 4.91 5.45 10.78
CA TYR A 55 5.77 6.56 11.16
C TYR A 55 5.08 7.50 12.15
N GLN A 56 3.82 7.84 11.91
CA GLN A 56 3.05 8.72 12.80
C GLN A 56 2.83 8.09 14.19
N LEU A 57 2.48 6.81 14.25
CA LEU A 57 2.35 6.09 15.52
C LEU A 57 3.67 6.12 16.33
N LYS A 58 4.81 5.93 15.64
CA LYS A 58 6.12 5.99 16.29
C LYS A 58 6.41 7.37 16.86
N VAL A 59 6.19 8.45 16.10
CA VAL A 59 6.41 9.83 16.56
C VAL A 59 5.53 10.15 17.77
N ASN A 60 4.24 9.83 17.71
CA ASN A 60 3.31 10.07 18.83
C ASN A 60 3.73 9.31 20.09
N SER A 61 4.18 8.06 19.93
CA SER A 61 4.66 7.26 21.06
C SER A 61 5.95 7.81 21.69
N SER A 62 6.85 8.41 20.90
CA SER A 62 8.04 9.09 21.42
C SER A 62 7.66 10.35 22.20
N ASN A 63 6.78 11.18 21.64
CA ASN A 63 6.32 12.41 22.29
C ASN A 63 5.63 12.12 23.63
N LEU A 64 4.80 11.07 23.70
CA LEU A 64 4.16 10.64 24.96
C LEU A 64 5.18 10.19 26.01
N LYS A 65 6.28 9.54 25.61
CA LYS A 65 7.34 9.13 26.56
C LYS A 65 8.12 10.34 27.08
N GLU A 66 8.38 11.33 26.24
CA GLU A 66 9.05 12.57 26.65
C GLU A 66 8.19 13.37 27.64
N THR A 67 6.88 13.49 27.40
CA THR A 67 5.99 14.22 28.32
C THR A 67 5.84 13.52 29.67
N LEU A 68 5.74 12.18 29.69
CA LEU A 68 5.70 11.42 30.94
C LEU A 68 7.00 11.54 31.71
N LYS A 69 8.15 11.45 31.03
CA LYS A 69 9.47 11.56 31.68
C LYS A 69 9.70 12.94 32.29
N SER A 70 9.32 14.02 31.60
CA SER A 70 9.40 15.38 32.16
C SER A 70 8.55 15.52 33.43
N SER A 71 7.36 14.91 33.48
CA SER A 71 6.47 14.97 34.64
C SER A 71 6.95 14.19 35.88
N GLU A 72 7.81 13.18 35.69
CA GLU A 72 8.43 12.44 36.81
C GLU A 72 9.65 13.15 37.39
N THR A 73 10.34 13.99 36.61
CA THR A 73 11.51 14.78 37.07
C THR A 73 11.15 16.06 37.83
N ASP A 74 9.90 16.51 37.78
CA ASP A 74 9.40 17.72 38.47
C ASP A 74 8.79 17.45 39.87
N LYS A 75 8.98 16.24 40.42
CA LYS A 75 8.61 15.88 41.81
C LYS A 75 9.85 15.58 42.65
#